data_AF-A0A6V7JNP7-F1
#
_entry.id   AF-A0A6V7JNP7-F1
#
_cell.length_a   1.000
_cell.length_b   1.000
_cell.length_c   1.000
_cell.angle_alpha   90.00
_cell.angle_beta   90.00
_cell.angle_gamma   90.00
#
_symmetry.space_group_name_H-M   'P 1'
#
loop_
_entity.id
_entity.type
_entity.pdbx_description
1 polymer ?
#
loop_
_entity_poly.entity_id
_entity_poly.type
_entity_poly.pdbx_seq_one_letter_code
_entity_poly.pdbx_strand_id
1 'polypeptide(L)'
;YVESMTDDKSCANTDPPKNQYHRAAVDLTIILDTNWPYDRVKPILSYLLENIDINKFASNFTVMSANQGEDIVKSSHSILDFYGLNETIYNSFPKGFNLAKSFEIVKNLYLKKLNEERGKAGGARADIVLIVPWSSSSISDVDKEYSLNKIWEMREETPDVNILFLTAGSKERWTDLVQHNGDVFTVPSGIYREAIGPVNEVVNRIKRTPKRLINSACGADYSSSGGSNSFEDYLEPSGVQFYRLHPNYFFNRDESIAKVTVQGSSGGNFRICSSRNHLHINSTVYTECTTISGNSHTFDVSCMDAEYIHKCDPLYLSIGLNKTSTQSFPCT
;
A
#
# COMPACT_ATOMS: atom_id res chain seq x y z
N TYR A 1 35.91 -31.55 -17.78
CA TYR A 1 34.69 -32.22 -17.29
C TYR A 1 34.56 -31.86 -15.83
N VAL A 2 33.59 -31.03 -15.46
CA VAL A 2 33.28 -30.74 -14.06
C VAL A 2 32.08 -31.61 -13.71
N GLU A 3 32.32 -32.62 -12.88
CA GLU A 3 31.29 -33.53 -12.38
C GLU A 3 30.44 -32.79 -11.33
N SER A 4 29.25 -32.38 -11.76
CA SER A 4 28.09 -31.96 -10.95
C SER A 4 28.28 -30.86 -9.89
N MET A 5 27.55 -29.75 -10.07
CA MET A 5 27.29 -28.76 -9.01
C MET A 5 26.31 -29.37 -7.99
N THR A 6 26.82 -30.08 -6.98
CA THR A 6 25.98 -30.75 -5.95
C THR A 6 25.74 -29.91 -4.70
N ASP A 7 26.14 -28.64 -4.69
CA ASP A 7 25.99 -27.74 -3.54
C ASP A 7 24.91 -26.66 -3.75
N ASP A 8 24.12 -26.77 -4.81
CA ASP A 8 22.96 -25.90 -4.97
C ASP A 8 21.92 -26.24 -3.90
N LYS A 9 21.60 -25.25 -3.06
CA LYS A 9 20.50 -25.35 -2.09
C LYS A 9 19.25 -25.78 -2.86
N SER A 10 18.58 -26.82 -2.37
CA SER A 10 17.31 -27.24 -2.95
C SER A 10 16.34 -26.05 -3.02
N CYS A 11 15.51 -25.98 -4.06
CA CYS A 11 14.57 -24.88 -4.26
C CYS A 11 13.61 -24.74 -3.01
N ALA A 12 13.41 -25.83 -2.23
CA ALA A 12 12.70 -25.83 -0.94
C ALA A 12 13.43 -25.12 0.23
N ASN A 13 14.77 -25.00 0.18
CA ASN A 13 15.61 -24.30 1.17
C ASN A 13 15.84 -22.82 0.82
N THR A 14 15.50 -22.41 -0.41
CA THR A 14 15.50 -21.02 -0.87
C THR A 14 14.10 -20.41 -0.95
N ASP A 15 13.06 -21.25 -0.97
CA ASP A 15 11.68 -20.79 -0.89
C ASP A 15 11.48 -20.00 0.41
N PRO A 16 11.12 -18.71 0.35
CA PRO A 16 10.58 -18.05 1.52
C PRO A 16 9.43 -18.90 2.09
N PRO A 17 9.23 -18.92 3.42
CA PRO A 17 8.19 -19.72 4.05
C PRO A 17 6.89 -19.58 3.28
N LYS A 18 6.22 -20.73 3.01
CA LYS A 18 5.12 -20.97 2.05
C LYS A 18 3.91 -19.99 2.07
N ASN A 19 3.95 -18.97 2.93
CA ASN A 19 2.94 -17.96 3.19
C ASN A 19 3.41 -16.51 2.90
N GLN A 20 4.59 -16.29 2.28
CA GLN A 20 5.21 -14.96 2.13
C GLN A 20 5.11 -14.32 0.73
N TYR A 21 4.46 -14.95 -0.24
CA TYR A 21 4.46 -14.49 -1.64
C TYR A 21 3.50 -13.33 -1.95
N HIS A 22 3.12 -12.51 -0.97
CA HIS A 22 2.45 -11.25 -1.31
C HIS A 22 3.49 -10.20 -1.68
N ARG A 23 3.75 -10.05 -2.98
CA ARG A 23 4.55 -8.91 -3.47
C ARG A 23 3.83 -7.61 -3.16
N ALA A 24 4.57 -6.63 -2.66
CA ALA A 24 4.01 -5.31 -2.48
C ALA A 24 3.71 -4.72 -3.87
N ALA A 25 2.52 -4.13 -4.01
CA ALA A 25 2.19 -3.36 -5.20
C ALA A 25 1.68 -1.99 -4.75
N VAL A 26 2.61 -1.07 -4.53
CA VAL A 26 2.35 0.15 -3.76
C VAL A 26 2.87 1.40 -4.46
N ASP A 27 2.17 2.51 -4.27
CA ASP A 27 2.68 3.86 -4.49
C ASP A 27 3.05 4.45 -3.13
N LEU A 28 4.33 4.36 -2.78
CA LEU A 28 4.87 4.79 -1.49
C LEU A 28 5.31 6.26 -1.53
N THR A 29 4.62 7.12 -0.79
CA THR A 29 5.03 8.51 -0.56
C THR A 29 5.72 8.59 0.80
N ILE A 30 7.02 8.89 0.82
CA ILE A 30 7.79 9.05 2.06
C ILE A 30 7.87 10.54 2.39
N ILE A 31 7.29 10.93 3.52
CA ILE A 31 7.39 12.28 4.08
C ILE A 31 8.53 12.28 5.10
N LEU A 32 9.66 12.86 4.73
CA LEU A 32 10.91 12.77 5.49
C LEU A 32 11.19 14.06 6.28
N ASP A 33 11.36 13.95 7.60
CA ASP A 33 11.96 15.03 8.39
C ASP A 33 13.42 15.21 7.97
N THR A 34 13.74 16.39 7.43
CA THR A 34 15.08 16.68 6.90
C THR A 34 16.11 16.96 8.01
N ASN A 35 15.71 17.01 9.29
CA ASN A 35 16.61 17.06 10.44
C ASN A 35 17.30 15.72 10.73
N TRP A 36 16.84 14.61 10.13
CA TRP A 36 17.56 13.36 10.22
C TRP A 36 19.01 13.51 9.75
N PRO A 37 20.00 12.96 10.48
CA PRO A 37 21.34 12.84 9.95
C PRO A 37 21.35 11.96 8.68
N TYR A 38 21.99 12.44 7.62
CA TYR A 38 22.00 11.76 6.31
C TYR A 38 22.54 10.33 6.42
N ASP A 39 23.66 10.16 7.12
CA ASP A 39 24.34 8.90 7.39
C ASP A 39 23.47 7.87 8.13
N ARG A 40 22.42 8.33 8.82
CA ARG A 40 21.46 7.48 9.53
C ARG A 40 20.25 7.14 8.68
N VAL A 41 19.62 8.14 8.06
CA VAL A 41 18.35 7.93 7.37
C VAL A 41 18.52 7.28 6.00
N LYS A 42 19.61 7.58 5.29
CA LYS A 42 19.90 7.02 3.97
C LYS A 42 19.93 5.48 3.98
N PRO A 43 20.69 4.80 4.86
CA PRO A 43 20.70 3.33 4.89
C PRO A 43 19.36 2.74 5.35
N ILE A 44 18.63 3.39 6.26
CA ILE A 44 17.30 2.94 6.71
C ILE A 44 16.30 2.92 5.53
N LEU A 45 16.20 4.03 4.81
CA LEU A 45 15.31 4.14 3.65
C LEU A 45 15.78 3.25 2.49
N SER A 46 17.09 3.06 2.30
CA SER A 46 17.60 2.15 1.26
C SER A 46 17.14 0.73 1.54
N TYR A 47 17.34 0.25 2.78
CA TYR A 47 16.91 -1.07 3.20
C TYR A 47 15.38 -1.25 3.12
N LEU A 48 14.60 -0.22 3.49
CA LEU A 48 13.15 -0.23 3.31
C LEU A 48 12.77 -0.45 1.83
N LEU A 49 13.31 0.37 0.93
CA LEU A 49 12.96 0.35 -0.49
C LEU A 49 13.42 -0.96 -1.18
N GLU A 50 14.59 -1.51 -0.80
CA GLU A 50 15.04 -2.81 -1.29
C GLU A 50 14.06 -3.94 -0.92
N ASN A 51 13.54 -3.92 0.31
CA ASN A 51 12.69 -5.00 0.82
C ASN A 51 11.21 -4.88 0.38
N ILE A 52 10.79 -3.72 -0.11
CA ILE A 52 9.47 -3.51 -0.75
C ILE A 52 9.46 -4.06 -2.18
N ASP A 53 10.62 -4.27 -2.81
CA ASP A 53 10.75 -4.65 -4.23
C ASP A 53 10.21 -3.55 -5.17
N ILE A 54 10.85 -2.37 -5.14
CA ILE A 54 10.55 -1.27 -6.06
C ILE A 54 10.91 -1.66 -7.49
N ASN A 55 9.90 -1.75 -8.35
CA ASN A 55 10.06 -1.97 -9.77
C ASN A 55 8.84 -1.48 -10.56
N LYS A 56 9.02 -1.19 -11.86
CA LYS A 56 7.99 -0.61 -12.74
C LYS A 56 6.68 -1.39 -12.87
N PHE A 57 6.70 -2.67 -12.52
CA PHE A 57 5.53 -3.54 -12.65
C PHE A 57 4.73 -3.65 -11.35
N ALA A 58 5.38 -3.43 -10.21
CA ALA A 58 4.78 -3.63 -8.90
C ALA A 58 4.63 -2.33 -8.12
N SER A 59 5.69 -1.54 -7.98
CA SER A 59 5.75 -0.48 -6.98
C SER A 59 6.46 0.79 -7.48
N ASN A 60 6.14 1.91 -6.83
CA ASN A 60 6.72 3.22 -7.06
C ASN A 60 7.02 3.85 -5.70
N PHE A 61 7.99 4.76 -5.65
CA PHE A 61 8.20 5.57 -4.46
C PHE A 61 8.44 7.03 -4.81
N THR A 62 8.21 7.91 -3.85
CA THR A 62 8.55 9.34 -3.89
C THR A 62 9.04 9.72 -2.50
N VAL A 63 10.06 10.58 -2.41
CA VAL A 63 10.54 11.10 -1.12
C VAL A 63 10.35 12.61 -1.12
N MET A 64 9.56 13.12 -0.18
CA MET A 64 9.23 14.52 -0.03
C MET A 64 9.77 15.06 1.31
N SER A 65 10.16 16.33 1.32
CA SER A 65 10.53 17.05 2.54
C SER A 65 9.30 17.31 3.41
N ALA A 66 9.35 16.89 4.68
CA ALA A 66 8.31 17.17 5.66
C ALA A 66 8.23 18.66 6.05
N ASN A 67 9.21 19.48 5.67
CA ASN A 67 9.22 20.91 5.97
C ASN A 67 8.32 21.70 5.00
N GLN A 68 8.50 21.48 3.69
CA GLN A 68 7.86 22.28 2.65
C GLN A 68 7.10 21.49 1.60
N GLY A 69 7.25 20.16 1.54
CA GLY A 69 6.58 19.32 0.54
C GLY A 69 7.33 19.09 -0.77
N GLU A 70 8.57 19.56 -0.86
CA GLU A 70 9.36 19.46 -2.09
C GLU A 70 9.85 18.01 -2.29
N ASP A 71 9.83 17.54 -3.54
CA ASP A 71 10.38 16.24 -3.91
C ASP A 71 11.91 16.24 -3.70
N ILE A 72 12.37 15.54 -2.67
CA ILE A 72 13.79 15.21 -2.47
C ILE A 72 14.20 14.17 -3.53
N VAL A 73 13.35 13.18 -3.74
CA VAL A 73 13.47 12.21 -4.84
C VAL A 73 12.12 12.15 -5.52
N LYS A 74 12.11 12.49 -6.81
CA LYS A 74 10.91 12.42 -7.66
C LYS A 74 10.37 11.00 -7.73
N SER A 75 9.11 10.90 -8.09
CA SER A 75 8.43 9.62 -8.35
C SER A 75 9.27 8.71 -9.25
N SER A 76 9.63 7.53 -8.76
CA SER A 76 10.48 6.58 -9.46
C SER A 76 10.13 5.12 -9.20
N HIS A 77 10.23 4.34 -10.27
CA HIS A 77 10.13 2.89 -10.28
C HIS A 77 11.49 2.19 -10.15
N SER A 78 12.57 2.91 -9.87
CA SER A 78 13.93 2.40 -9.81
C SER A 78 14.60 2.84 -8.52
N ILE A 79 15.03 1.88 -7.70
CA ILE A 79 15.81 2.18 -6.50
C ILE A 79 17.14 2.90 -6.80
N LEU A 80 17.66 2.79 -8.03
CA LEU A 80 18.86 3.50 -8.44
C LEU A 80 18.69 5.02 -8.37
N ASP A 81 17.49 5.54 -8.62
CA ASP A 81 17.20 6.96 -8.50
C ASP A 81 17.28 7.42 -7.04
N PHE A 82 16.90 6.55 -6.09
CA PHE A 82 17.14 6.79 -4.68
C PHE A 82 18.64 6.78 -4.36
N TYR A 83 19.41 5.84 -4.92
CA TYR A 83 20.86 5.78 -4.72
C TYR A 83 21.61 6.99 -5.26
N GLY A 84 21.03 7.76 -6.20
CA GLY A 84 21.55 9.05 -6.62
C GLY A 84 21.52 10.15 -5.55
N LEU A 85 20.75 9.99 -4.47
CA LEU A 85 20.68 10.94 -3.36
C LEU A 85 21.95 10.88 -2.50
N ASN A 86 22.83 11.86 -2.67
CA ASN A 86 24.03 12.06 -1.83
C ASN A 86 23.81 13.08 -0.71
N GLU A 87 24.76 13.16 0.23
CA GLU A 87 24.69 14.06 1.39
C GLU A 87 24.60 15.53 1.00
N THR A 88 25.34 15.97 -0.03
CA THR A 88 25.33 17.35 -0.52
C THR A 88 23.94 17.75 -1.03
N ILE A 89 23.31 16.89 -1.83
CA ILE A 89 21.95 17.10 -2.32
C ILE A 89 20.98 17.13 -1.13
N TYR A 90 21.07 16.15 -0.23
CA TYR A 90 20.19 16.07 0.95
C TYR A 90 20.28 17.32 1.85
N ASN A 91 21.49 17.83 2.05
CA ASN A 91 21.72 19.02 2.86
C ASN A 91 21.41 20.34 2.14
N SER A 92 21.14 20.32 0.83
CA SER A 92 20.65 21.50 0.10
C SER A 92 19.18 21.82 0.38
N PHE A 93 18.40 20.84 0.86
CA PHE A 93 16.99 21.04 1.23
C PHE A 93 16.86 21.73 2.59
N PRO A 94 15.88 22.64 2.76
CA PRO A 94 15.59 23.25 4.05
C PRO A 94 15.31 22.22 5.14
N LYS A 95 16.04 22.33 6.26
CA LYS A 95 15.88 21.49 7.45
C LYS A 95 14.57 21.81 8.18
N GLY A 96 13.81 20.78 8.57
CA GLY A 96 12.60 20.97 9.35
C GLY A 96 11.58 19.83 9.24
N PHE A 97 10.57 19.94 10.09
CA PHE A 97 9.40 19.08 10.13
C PHE A 97 8.15 19.92 10.36
N ASN A 98 7.22 19.88 9.42
CA ASN A 98 5.93 20.55 9.50
C ASN A 98 4.84 19.55 9.08
N LEU A 99 4.25 18.90 10.08
CA LEU A 99 3.28 17.83 9.84
C LEU A 99 1.95 18.37 9.29
N ALA A 100 1.48 19.50 9.80
CA ALA A 100 0.25 20.15 9.35
C ALA A 100 0.31 20.45 7.84
N LYS A 101 1.41 21.08 7.40
CA LYS A 101 1.65 21.35 5.98
C LYS A 101 1.82 20.06 5.18
N SER A 102 2.53 19.07 5.72
CA SER A 102 2.72 17.78 5.06
C SER A 102 1.38 17.10 4.75
N PHE A 103 0.42 17.10 5.68
CA PHE A 103 -0.91 16.53 5.42
C PHE A 103 -1.71 17.34 4.39
N GLU A 104 -1.60 18.66 4.36
CA GLU A 104 -2.22 19.49 3.32
C GLU A 104 -1.70 19.10 1.92
N ILE A 105 -0.38 18.96 1.78
CA ILE A 105 0.25 18.56 0.51
C ILE A 105 -0.18 17.15 0.11
N VAL A 106 -0.12 16.21 1.05
CA VAL A 106 -0.53 14.81 0.81
C VAL A 106 -1.98 14.75 0.37
N LYS A 107 -2.89 15.46 1.04
CA LYS A 107 -4.30 15.53 0.66
C LYS A 107 -4.44 15.98 -0.80
N ASN A 108 -3.83 17.11 -1.16
CA ASN A 108 -3.88 17.67 -2.50
C ASN A 108 -3.27 16.73 -3.56
N LEU A 109 -2.17 16.05 -3.21
CA LEU A 109 -1.51 15.08 -4.08
C LEU A 109 -2.44 13.92 -4.44
N TYR A 110 -3.09 13.30 -3.45
CA TYR A 110 -3.96 12.15 -3.70
C TYR A 110 -5.31 12.52 -4.32
N LEU A 111 -5.85 13.71 -4.04
CA LEU A 111 -6.99 14.26 -4.78
C LEU A 111 -6.66 14.42 -6.26
N LYS A 112 -5.51 15.02 -6.57
CA LYS A 112 -5.04 15.16 -7.95
C LYS A 112 -4.84 13.80 -8.60
N LYS A 113 -4.24 12.85 -7.89
CA LYS A 113 -4.04 11.48 -8.37
C LYS A 113 -5.36 10.78 -8.73
N LEU A 114 -6.38 10.83 -7.88
CA LEU A 114 -7.69 10.23 -8.17
C LEU A 114 -8.34 10.85 -9.43
N ASN A 115 -8.21 12.17 -9.61
CA ASN A 115 -8.70 12.83 -10.81
C ASN A 115 -7.92 12.41 -12.07
N GLU A 116 -6.61 12.17 -11.95
CA GLU A 116 -5.80 11.64 -13.04
C GLU A 116 -6.09 10.15 -13.32
N GLU A 117 -6.56 9.39 -12.33
CA GLU A 117 -6.95 7.98 -12.48
C GLU A 117 -8.34 7.81 -13.13
N ARG A 118 -9.18 8.87 -13.12
CA ARG A 118 -10.47 8.88 -13.81
C ARG A 118 -10.32 8.52 -15.28
N GLY A 119 -11.15 7.59 -15.74
CA GLY A 119 -11.19 7.09 -17.11
C GLY A 119 -10.03 6.16 -17.48
N LYS A 120 -9.15 5.79 -16.54
CA LYS A 120 -8.03 4.85 -16.78
C LYS A 120 -8.44 3.41 -16.48
N ALA A 121 -7.92 2.81 -15.41
CA ALA A 121 -8.12 1.40 -15.07
C ALA A 121 -9.01 1.26 -13.83
N GLY A 122 -9.81 0.19 -13.76
CA GLY A 122 -10.65 -0.10 -12.58
C GLY A 122 -9.90 -0.65 -11.36
N GLY A 123 -8.57 -0.55 -11.37
CA GLY A 123 -7.71 -1.01 -10.29
C GLY A 123 -6.39 -0.25 -10.26
N ALA A 124 -5.79 -0.16 -9.08
CA ALA A 124 -4.54 0.54 -8.86
C ALA A 124 -3.72 -0.06 -7.71
N ARG A 125 -2.46 0.35 -7.64
CA ARG A 125 -1.55 0.04 -6.52
C ARG A 125 -2.09 0.62 -5.21
N ALA A 126 -1.70 0.03 -4.08
CA ALA A 126 -2.06 0.55 -2.78
C ALA A 126 -1.35 1.88 -2.50
N ASP A 127 -2.08 2.86 -1.98
CA ASP A 127 -1.54 4.17 -1.63
C ASP A 127 -1.07 4.17 -0.18
N ILE A 128 0.22 4.45 0.03
CA ILE A 128 0.82 4.45 1.36
C ILE A 128 1.64 5.72 1.54
N VAL A 129 1.37 6.43 2.64
CA VAL A 129 2.15 7.58 3.10
C VAL A 129 2.94 7.14 4.32
N LEU A 130 4.26 7.12 4.21
CA LEU A 130 5.15 6.82 5.33
C LEU A 130 5.77 8.12 5.84
N ILE A 131 5.41 8.53 7.05
CA ILE A 131 5.96 9.71 7.70
C ILE A 131 7.14 9.29 8.58
N VAL A 132 8.30 9.94 8.38
CA VAL A 132 9.57 9.56 9.01
C VAL A 132 10.08 10.73 9.87
N PRO A 133 9.48 10.98 11.04
CA PRO A 133 9.92 12.05 11.95
C PRO A 133 11.24 11.69 12.64
N TRP A 134 12.05 12.71 12.95
CA TRP A 134 13.25 12.59 13.76
C TRP A 134 12.92 12.58 15.27
N SER A 135 13.87 12.19 16.11
CA SER A 135 13.65 12.08 17.56
C SER A 135 13.31 13.41 18.22
N SER A 136 13.82 14.52 17.65
CA SER A 136 13.56 15.88 18.12
C SER A 136 12.33 16.52 17.48
N SER A 137 11.64 15.85 16.56
CA SER A 137 10.42 16.41 15.97
C SER A 137 9.35 16.55 17.06
N SER A 138 8.80 17.75 17.15
CA SER A 138 7.66 18.08 17.99
C SER A 138 6.52 18.59 17.12
N ILE A 139 5.31 18.49 17.67
CA ILE A 139 4.11 19.05 17.09
C ILE A 139 3.40 19.84 18.18
N SER A 140 2.98 21.06 17.86
CA SER A 140 2.16 21.85 18.78
C SER A 140 0.75 21.27 18.86
N ASP A 141 0.01 21.54 19.93
CA ASP A 141 -1.38 21.06 20.06
C ASP A 141 -2.27 21.59 18.92
N VAL A 142 -2.04 22.84 18.50
CA VAL A 142 -2.75 23.48 17.37
C VAL A 142 -2.44 22.75 16.06
N ASP A 143 -1.18 22.45 15.78
CA ASP A 143 -0.79 21.73 14.57
C ASP A 143 -1.29 20.28 14.58
N LYS A 144 -1.35 19.66 15.77
CA LYS A 144 -1.89 18.31 15.94
C LYS A 144 -3.39 18.28 15.64
N GLU A 145 -4.15 19.22 16.17
CA GLU A 145 -5.58 19.36 15.87
C GLU A 145 -5.83 19.62 14.38
N TYR A 146 -5.05 20.52 13.77
CA TYR A 146 -5.11 20.78 12.33
C TYR A 146 -4.81 19.51 11.51
N SER A 147 -3.75 18.78 11.87
CA SER A 147 -3.35 17.53 11.21
C SER A 147 -4.44 16.47 11.33
N LEU A 148 -5.06 16.32 12.51
CA LEU A 148 -6.19 15.44 12.72
C LEU A 148 -7.33 15.80 11.76
N ASN A 149 -7.74 17.06 11.70
CA ASN A 149 -8.80 17.51 10.80
C ASN A 149 -8.49 17.18 9.34
N LYS A 150 -7.23 17.34 8.89
CA LYS A 150 -6.82 16.92 7.53
C LYS A 150 -6.87 15.41 7.32
N ILE A 151 -6.50 14.61 8.31
CA ILE A 151 -6.68 13.16 8.25
C ILE A 151 -8.16 12.79 8.14
N TRP A 152 -9.05 13.46 8.88
CA TRP A 152 -10.50 13.26 8.77
C TRP A 152 -11.01 13.60 7.38
N GLU A 153 -10.62 14.74 6.81
CA GLU A 153 -10.96 15.10 5.42
C GLU A 153 -10.44 14.03 4.43
N MET A 154 -9.20 13.56 4.59
CA MET A 154 -8.64 12.51 3.74
C MET A 154 -9.35 11.16 3.86
N ARG A 155 -9.92 10.83 5.03
CA ARG A 155 -10.70 9.58 5.20
C ARG A 155 -12.01 9.62 4.42
N GLU A 156 -12.56 10.79 4.17
CA GLU A 156 -13.76 10.96 3.34
C GLU A 156 -13.41 11.10 1.86
N GLU A 157 -12.35 11.85 1.53
CA GLU A 157 -12.04 12.23 0.15
C GLU A 157 -11.02 11.30 -0.54
N THR A 158 -10.10 10.69 0.22
CA THR A 158 -9.03 9.79 -0.28
C THR A 158 -8.88 8.56 0.63
N PRO A 159 -9.95 7.76 0.81
CA PRO A 159 -10.08 6.72 1.84
C PRO A 159 -9.19 5.50 1.62
N ASP A 160 -8.51 5.40 0.49
CA ASP A 160 -7.58 4.31 0.19
C ASP A 160 -6.13 4.63 0.59
N VAL A 161 -5.85 5.87 1.00
CA VAL A 161 -4.52 6.28 1.47
C VAL A 161 -4.29 5.77 2.88
N ASN A 162 -3.27 4.93 3.05
CA ASN A 162 -2.85 4.40 4.34
C ASN A 162 -1.71 5.24 4.90
N ILE A 163 -1.89 5.82 6.09
CA ILE A 163 -0.85 6.62 6.77
C ILE A 163 -0.13 5.75 7.79
N LEU A 164 1.19 5.66 7.64
CA LEU A 164 2.11 4.94 8.52
C LEU A 164 3.16 5.90 9.07
N PHE A 165 3.71 5.59 10.25
CA PHE A 165 4.83 6.34 10.84
C PHE A 165 6.02 5.43 11.10
N LEU A 166 7.22 5.85 10.73
CA LEU A 166 8.49 5.27 11.18
C LEU A 166 9.27 6.34 11.93
N THR A 167 9.12 6.38 13.25
CA THR A 167 9.69 7.44 14.10
C THR A 167 11.01 7.02 14.73
N ALA A 168 11.93 7.97 14.89
CA ALA A 168 13.01 7.81 15.86
C ALA A 168 12.49 8.12 17.28
N GLY A 169 12.76 7.25 18.25
CA GLY A 169 12.33 7.44 19.65
C GLY A 169 10.84 7.16 19.89
N SER A 170 10.22 7.90 20.82
CA SER A 170 8.85 7.67 21.31
C SER A 170 7.79 7.68 20.20
N LYS A 171 6.88 6.68 20.23
CA LYS A 171 5.74 6.57 19.30
C LYS A 171 4.47 7.26 19.77
N GLU A 172 4.37 7.52 21.07
CA GLU A 172 3.16 7.97 21.76
C GLU A 172 2.60 9.26 21.14
N ARG A 173 3.47 10.13 20.61
CA ARG A 173 3.08 11.39 19.98
C ARG A 173 2.30 11.21 18.68
N TRP A 174 2.47 10.08 18.00
CA TRP A 174 1.96 9.85 16.64
C TRP A 174 0.77 8.90 16.59
N THR A 175 0.50 8.18 17.69
CA THR A 175 -0.54 7.13 17.76
C THR A 175 -1.93 7.66 17.36
N ASP A 176 -2.28 8.89 17.73
CA ASP A 176 -3.60 9.46 17.42
C ASP A 176 -3.75 9.86 15.94
N LEU A 177 -2.64 9.93 15.20
CA LEU A 177 -2.59 10.38 13.81
C LEU A 177 -2.70 9.23 12.79
N VAL A 178 -2.83 7.99 13.26
CA VAL A 178 -3.01 6.80 12.42
C VAL A 178 -4.37 6.17 12.65
N GLN A 179 -4.83 5.36 11.70
CA GLN A 179 -6.09 4.62 11.85
C GLN A 179 -5.95 3.43 12.80
N HIS A 180 -4.80 2.76 12.79
CA HIS A 180 -4.53 1.61 13.64
C HIS A 180 -3.27 1.85 14.47
N ASN A 181 -3.34 1.59 15.78
CA ASN A 181 -2.18 1.76 16.68
C ASN A 181 -0.93 0.96 16.25
N GLY A 182 -1.10 -0.09 15.44
CA GLY A 182 -0.01 -0.87 14.85
C GLY A 182 0.69 -0.22 13.65
N ASP A 183 0.23 0.95 13.20
CA ASP A 183 0.78 1.68 12.04
C ASP A 183 1.86 2.72 12.45
N VAL A 184 2.27 2.73 13.72
CA VAL A 184 3.41 3.52 14.22
C VAL A 184 4.54 2.58 14.65
N PHE A 185 5.65 2.66 13.93
CA PHE A 185 6.86 1.87 14.11
C PHE A 185 7.98 2.75 14.68
N THR A 186 8.77 2.22 15.60
CA THR A 186 9.82 2.97 16.31
C THR A 186 11.20 2.41 16.03
N VAL A 187 12.12 3.30 15.65
CA VAL A 187 13.56 3.07 15.67
C VAL A 187 14.14 3.70 16.95
N PRO A 188 14.64 2.93 17.93
CA PRO A 188 14.99 3.46 19.26
C PRO A 188 15.99 4.62 19.25
N SER A 189 17.13 4.46 18.57
CA SER A 189 18.19 5.49 18.50
C SER A 189 18.30 6.20 17.14
N GLY A 190 17.46 5.81 16.18
CA GLY A 190 17.58 6.21 14.79
C GLY A 190 18.82 5.64 14.07
N ILE A 191 19.53 4.66 14.65
CA ILE A 191 20.69 4.02 14.03
C ILE A 191 20.22 2.84 13.16
N TYR A 192 20.83 2.70 11.97
CA TYR A 192 20.48 1.67 10.98
C TYR A 192 20.37 0.24 11.54
N ARG A 193 21.35 -0.21 12.35
CA ARG A 193 21.36 -1.59 12.88
C ARG A 193 20.12 -1.90 13.73
N GLU A 194 19.63 -0.92 14.47
CA GLU A 194 18.42 -1.05 15.29
C GLU A 194 17.15 -0.87 14.47
N ALA A 195 17.24 -0.24 13.30
CA ALA A 195 16.11 -0.02 12.40
C ALA A 195 15.70 -1.28 11.62
N ILE A 196 16.56 -2.30 11.50
CA ILE A 196 16.28 -3.50 10.67
C ILE A 196 14.96 -4.17 11.07
N GLY A 197 14.75 -4.42 12.36
CA GLY A 197 13.50 -5.03 12.88
C GLY A 197 12.27 -4.17 12.56
N PRO A 198 12.20 -2.92 13.04
CA PRO A 198 11.11 -1.99 12.76
C PRO A 198 10.84 -1.79 11.26
N VAL A 199 11.88 -1.67 10.43
CA VAL A 199 11.72 -1.55 8.98
C VAL A 199 11.12 -2.81 8.38
N ASN A 200 11.52 -4.00 8.83
CA ASN A 200 10.88 -5.25 8.39
C ASN A 200 9.39 -5.30 8.76
N GLU A 201 9.00 -4.74 9.91
CA GLU A 201 7.59 -4.60 10.30
C GLU A 201 6.84 -3.63 9.37
N VAL A 202 7.43 -2.48 9.03
CA VAL A 202 6.89 -1.56 8.03
C VAL A 202 6.70 -2.27 6.69
N VAL A 203 7.73 -2.96 6.19
CA VAL A 203 7.68 -3.73 4.93
C VAL A 203 6.55 -4.76 4.97
N ASN A 204 6.42 -5.51 6.07
CA ASN A 204 5.35 -6.49 6.22
C ASN A 204 3.97 -5.84 6.26
N ARG A 205 3.83 -4.68 6.89
CA ARG A 205 2.57 -3.92 6.90
C ARG A 205 2.21 -3.40 5.50
N ILE A 206 3.18 -2.89 4.76
CA ILE A 206 3.06 -2.46 3.36
C ILE A 206 2.63 -3.62 2.46
N LYS A 207 3.30 -4.78 2.58
CA LYS A 207 2.95 -6.00 1.83
C LYS A 207 1.56 -6.52 2.16
N ARG A 208 1.00 -6.21 3.33
CA ARG A 208 -0.38 -6.63 3.68
C ARG A 208 -1.45 -5.64 3.24
N THR A 209 -1.08 -4.46 2.73
CA THR A 209 -2.05 -3.49 2.24
C THR A 209 -2.63 -3.98 0.91
N PRO A 210 -3.96 -4.13 0.79
CA PRO A 210 -4.58 -4.59 -0.44
C PRO A 210 -4.46 -3.56 -1.57
N LYS A 211 -4.39 -4.04 -2.81
CA LYS A 211 -4.52 -3.19 -4.01
C LYS A 211 -5.89 -2.51 -4.02
N ARG A 212 -6.00 -1.36 -4.68
CA ARG A 212 -7.26 -0.61 -4.80
C ARG A 212 -8.08 -1.15 -5.97
N LEU A 213 -9.37 -1.39 -5.75
CA LEU A 213 -10.38 -1.48 -6.79
C LEU A 213 -11.08 -0.14 -6.85
N ILE A 214 -11.17 0.41 -8.04
CA ILE A 214 -11.62 1.78 -8.27
C ILE A 214 -12.73 1.73 -9.31
N ASN A 215 -13.83 2.43 -9.05
CA ASN A 215 -14.75 2.75 -10.13
C ASN A 215 -14.10 3.84 -10.97
N SER A 216 -13.54 3.49 -12.13
CA SER A 216 -12.76 4.43 -12.94
C SER A 216 -13.61 5.52 -13.57
N ALA A 217 -14.95 5.43 -13.53
CA ALA A 217 -15.83 6.52 -13.93
C ALA A 217 -15.83 7.66 -12.90
N CYS A 218 -15.42 7.38 -11.67
CA CYS A 218 -15.28 8.33 -10.58
C CYS A 218 -13.93 9.05 -10.63
N GLY A 219 -13.91 10.27 -10.09
CA GLY A 219 -12.68 10.99 -9.74
C GLY A 219 -12.71 11.31 -8.25
N ALA A 220 -12.01 12.36 -7.84
CA ALA A 220 -11.97 12.76 -6.42
C ALA A 220 -13.33 13.24 -5.87
N ASP A 221 -14.26 13.62 -6.76
CA ASP A 221 -15.64 13.99 -6.38
C ASP A 221 -16.59 12.78 -6.22
N TYR A 222 -16.12 11.56 -6.52
CA TYR A 222 -16.88 10.31 -6.53
C TYR A 222 -18.15 10.32 -7.40
N SER A 223 -18.32 11.30 -8.26
CA SER A 223 -19.37 11.33 -9.27
C SER A 223 -18.99 10.42 -10.45
N SER A 224 -19.89 9.51 -10.81
CA SER A 224 -19.67 8.61 -11.95
C SER A 224 -20.19 9.25 -13.24
N SER A 225 -19.42 9.10 -14.32
CA SER A 225 -19.83 9.49 -15.67
C SER A 225 -19.72 8.30 -16.63
N GLY A 226 -20.58 7.29 -16.44
CA GLY A 226 -20.63 6.10 -17.28
C GLY A 226 -20.08 4.83 -16.62
N GLY A 227 -19.64 3.88 -17.43
CA GLY A 227 -19.15 2.57 -16.98
C GLY A 227 -17.71 2.63 -16.43
N SER A 228 -17.40 1.74 -15.50
CA SER A 228 -16.02 1.52 -15.03
C SER A 228 -15.25 0.66 -16.03
N ASN A 229 -13.98 0.99 -16.23
CA ASN A 229 -13.04 0.22 -17.05
C ASN A 229 -12.54 -0.99 -16.25
N SER A 230 -12.12 -2.04 -16.97
CA SER A 230 -11.43 -3.19 -16.38
C SER A 230 -9.95 -2.88 -16.12
N PHE A 231 -9.27 -3.78 -15.42
CA PHE A 231 -7.82 -3.83 -15.35
C PHE A 231 -7.36 -5.30 -15.36
N GLU A 232 -6.12 -5.52 -15.77
CA GLU A 232 -5.51 -6.84 -15.78
C GLU A 232 -4.45 -6.92 -14.68
N ASP A 233 -4.38 -8.06 -14.01
CA ASP A 233 -3.39 -8.34 -12.97
C ASP A 233 -2.93 -9.79 -13.07
N TYR A 234 -1.74 -10.06 -12.56
CA TYR A 234 -1.08 -11.36 -12.69
C TYR A 234 -0.94 -12.02 -11.33
N LEU A 235 -1.20 -13.32 -11.28
CA LEU A 235 -1.05 -14.14 -10.08
C LEU A 235 0.17 -15.04 -10.21
N GLU A 236 1.00 -15.04 -9.17
CA GLU A 236 2.11 -15.99 -9.07
C GLU A 236 1.60 -17.40 -8.71
N PRO A 237 2.31 -18.48 -9.12
CA PRO A 237 1.92 -19.88 -8.90
C PRO A 237 1.57 -20.28 -7.45
N SER A 238 2.01 -19.51 -6.45
CA SER A 238 1.66 -19.70 -5.03
C SER A 238 1.22 -18.41 -4.33
N GLY A 239 0.96 -17.35 -5.08
CA GLY A 239 0.56 -16.05 -4.56
C GLY A 239 -0.96 -15.96 -4.32
N VAL A 240 -1.32 -15.15 -3.33
CA VAL A 240 -2.68 -14.64 -3.14
C VAL A 240 -2.60 -13.13 -3.24
N GLN A 241 -3.41 -12.52 -4.09
CA GLN A 241 -3.52 -11.08 -4.23
C GLN A 241 -4.76 -10.58 -3.49
N PHE A 242 -4.58 -9.55 -2.65
CA PHE A 242 -5.70 -8.89 -1.98
C PHE A 242 -6.06 -7.59 -2.66
N TYR A 243 -7.35 -7.29 -2.66
CA TYR A 243 -7.94 -6.09 -3.21
C TYR A 243 -8.98 -5.51 -2.24
N ARG A 244 -9.17 -4.20 -2.31
CA ARG A 244 -10.18 -3.47 -1.52
C ARG A 244 -10.93 -2.51 -2.44
N LEU A 245 -12.26 -2.53 -2.36
CA LEU A 245 -13.15 -1.55 -2.96
C LEU A 245 -13.79 -0.71 -1.84
N HIS A 246 -13.52 0.59 -1.84
CA HIS A 246 -14.12 1.51 -0.85
C HIS A 246 -15.58 1.85 -1.17
N PRO A 247 -16.46 2.05 -0.16
CA PRO A 247 -17.85 2.49 -0.35
C PRO A 247 -18.03 3.71 -1.24
N ASN A 248 -17.08 4.65 -1.25
CA ASN A 248 -17.15 5.83 -2.12
C ASN A 248 -17.30 5.49 -3.62
N TYR A 249 -16.93 4.29 -4.06
CA TYR A 249 -17.06 3.87 -5.45
C TYR A 249 -18.36 3.14 -5.78
N PHE A 250 -19.13 2.70 -4.78
CA PHE A 250 -20.31 1.86 -4.99
C PHE A 250 -21.53 2.24 -4.14
N PHE A 251 -21.40 3.15 -3.18
CA PHE A 251 -22.51 3.65 -2.39
C PHE A 251 -23.46 4.43 -3.32
N ASN A 252 -24.65 3.87 -3.54
CA ASN A 252 -25.72 4.53 -4.29
C ASN A 252 -27.01 4.46 -3.47
N ARG A 253 -27.75 5.58 -3.41
CA ARG A 253 -29.07 5.67 -2.80
C ARG A 253 -30.20 5.25 -3.74
N ASP A 254 -29.95 5.29 -5.05
CA ASP A 254 -30.96 5.09 -6.10
C ASP A 254 -31.07 3.63 -6.57
N GLU A 255 -30.95 2.68 -5.64
CA GLU A 255 -31.20 1.23 -5.80
C GLU A 255 -30.33 0.45 -6.83
N SER A 256 -29.46 1.09 -7.61
CA SER A 256 -28.59 0.37 -8.53
C SER A 256 -27.51 -0.41 -7.76
N ILE A 257 -27.53 -1.73 -7.86
CA ILE A 257 -26.53 -2.60 -7.23
C ILE A 257 -25.22 -2.54 -8.03
N ALA A 258 -24.12 -2.14 -7.38
CA ALA A 258 -22.81 -2.16 -8.00
C ALA A 258 -22.34 -3.60 -8.20
N LYS A 259 -21.60 -3.86 -9.27
CA LYS A 259 -21.14 -5.20 -9.62
C LYS A 259 -19.63 -5.23 -9.82
N VAL A 260 -18.98 -6.20 -9.18
CA VAL A 260 -17.55 -6.48 -9.41
C VAL A 260 -17.45 -7.82 -10.13
N THR A 261 -16.85 -7.82 -11.31
CA THR A 261 -16.66 -9.06 -12.09
C THR A 261 -15.19 -9.42 -12.14
N VAL A 262 -14.87 -10.64 -11.74
CA VAL A 262 -13.54 -11.24 -11.86
C VAL A 262 -13.58 -12.26 -12.99
N GLN A 263 -12.68 -12.13 -13.96
CA GLN A 263 -12.60 -13.03 -15.11
C GLN A 263 -11.18 -13.59 -15.23
N GLY A 264 -11.08 -14.92 -15.32
CA GLY A 264 -9.81 -15.59 -15.59
C GLY A 264 -9.53 -15.63 -17.10
N SER A 265 -8.40 -15.10 -17.54
CA SER A 265 -7.99 -15.10 -18.96
C SER A 265 -7.26 -16.37 -19.39
N SER A 266 -6.76 -17.19 -18.45
CA SER A 266 -5.72 -18.19 -18.74
C SER A 266 -6.03 -19.61 -18.26
N GLY A 267 -7.23 -20.16 -18.53
CA GLY A 267 -7.57 -21.59 -18.33
C GLY A 267 -7.34 -22.19 -16.92
N GLY A 268 -6.86 -21.39 -15.97
CA GLY A 268 -6.47 -21.77 -14.63
C GLY A 268 -7.67 -21.77 -13.70
N ASN A 269 -7.56 -22.57 -12.64
CA ASN A 269 -8.55 -22.60 -11.58
C ASN A 269 -8.20 -21.53 -10.55
N PHE A 270 -9.02 -20.48 -10.47
CA PHE A 270 -8.84 -19.42 -9.49
C PHE A 270 -9.81 -19.61 -8.33
N ARG A 271 -9.32 -19.45 -7.11
CA ARG A 271 -10.14 -19.31 -5.91
C ARG A 271 -10.29 -17.83 -5.61
N ILE A 272 -11.53 -17.37 -5.59
CA ILE A 272 -11.90 -15.99 -5.25
C ILE A 272 -12.67 -16.03 -3.95
N CYS A 273 -12.29 -15.22 -2.98
CA CYS A 273 -13.06 -15.04 -1.75
C CYS A 273 -13.37 -13.57 -1.53
N SER A 274 -14.53 -13.28 -0.94
CA SER A 274 -14.99 -11.94 -0.58
C SER A 274 -15.26 -11.84 0.93
N SER A 275 -15.13 -10.63 1.46
CA SER A 275 -15.51 -10.29 2.85
C SER A 275 -15.76 -8.80 3.01
N ARG A 276 -16.53 -8.43 4.04
CA ARG A 276 -16.65 -7.04 4.53
C ARG A 276 -15.61 -6.69 5.58
N ASN A 277 -14.89 -7.69 6.08
CA ASN A 277 -13.77 -7.53 7.00
C ASN A 277 -12.44 -7.71 6.27
N HIS A 278 -11.37 -7.15 6.84
CA HIS A 278 -10.02 -7.35 6.32
C HIS A 278 -9.71 -8.84 6.14
N LEU A 279 -9.32 -9.21 4.92
CA LEU A 279 -8.87 -10.56 4.59
C LEU A 279 -7.37 -10.71 4.89
N HIS A 280 -7.01 -11.87 5.42
CA HIS A 280 -5.64 -12.25 5.70
C HIS A 280 -5.35 -13.60 5.08
N ILE A 281 -4.09 -13.87 4.71
CA ILE A 281 -3.62 -15.09 4.01
C ILE A 281 -4.04 -16.40 4.72
N ASN A 282 -4.41 -16.36 6.00
CA ASN A 282 -4.87 -17.51 6.79
C ASN A 282 -6.18 -17.27 7.54
N SER A 283 -6.98 -16.29 7.14
CA SER A 283 -8.28 -16.07 7.81
C SER A 283 -9.18 -17.27 7.52
N THR A 284 -9.62 -18.02 8.53
CA THR A 284 -10.70 -19.01 8.35
C THR A 284 -12.06 -18.34 8.20
N VAL A 285 -12.12 -17.02 8.40
CA VAL A 285 -13.31 -16.16 8.27
C VAL A 285 -13.39 -15.65 6.81
N TYR A 286 -13.42 -16.58 5.86
CA TYR A 286 -13.86 -16.27 4.51
C TYR A 286 -15.36 -16.53 4.45
N THR A 287 -16.17 -15.49 4.34
CA THR A 287 -17.62 -15.64 4.39
C THR A 287 -18.14 -16.29 3.11
N GLU A 288 -17.51 -16.03 1.96
CA GLU A 288 -17.90 -16.61 0.66
C GLU A 288 -16.65 -16.83 -0.23
N CYS A 289 -16.39 -18.07 -0.64
CA CYS A 289 -15.33 -18.41 -1.58
C CYS A 289 -15.90 -19.23 -2.75
N THR A 290 -15.53 -18.85 -3.97
CA THR A 290 -15.92 -19.54 -5.20
C THR A 290 -14.68 -19.91 -6.01
N THR A 291 -14.71 -21.06 -6.68
CA THR A 291 -13.67 -21.41 -7.67
C THR A 291 -14.21 -21.18 -9.07
N ILE A 292 -13.42 -20.51 -9.92
CA ILE A 292 -13.70 -20.35 -11.35
C ILE A 292 -12.65 -21.09 -12.19
N SER A 293 -13.07 -21.63 -13.33
CA SER A 293 -12.24 -22.36 -14.28
C SER A 293 -12.45 -21.79 -15.68
N GLY A 294 -11.74 -20.71 -16.02
CA GLY A 294 -11.91 -20.01 -17.31
C GLY A 294 -13.21 -19.21 -17.49
N ASN A 295 -14.07 -19.18 -16.47
CA ASN A 295 -15.33 -18.41 -16.45
C ASN A 295 -15.18 -17.12 -15.65
N SER A 296 -16.14 -16.21 -15.78
CA SER A 296 -16.28 -15.03 -14.92
C SER A 296 -17.11 -15.33 -13.68
N HIS A 297 -16.81 -14.64 -12.58
CA HIS A 297 -17.66 -14.59 -11.39
C HIS A 297 -17.94 -13.13 -11.02
N THR A 298 -19.21 -12.83 -10.77
CA THR A 298 -19.70 -11.49 -10.49
C THR A 298 -20.25 -11.43 -9.07
N PHE A 299 -19.84 -10.42 -8.33
CA PHE A 299 -20.32 -10.08 -7.01
C PHE A 299 -21.25 -8.88 -7.09
N ASP A 300 -22.40 -8.98 -6.46
CA ASP A 300 -23.25 -7.84 -6.18
C ASP A 300 -22.75 -7.17 -4.89
N VAL A 301 -22.50 -5.86 -4.97
CA VAL A 301 -21.92 -5.06 -3.89
C VAL A 301 -22.88 -3.94 -3.54
N SER A 302 -23.44 -4.02 -2.34
CA SER A 302 -24.30 -2.98 -1.77
C SER A 302 -23.85 -2.64 -0.35
N CYS A 303 -24.35 -1.52 0.17
CA CYS A 303 -24.17 -1.13 1.57
C CYS A 303 -25.27 -1.68 2.49
N MET A 304 -26.09 -2.61 1.99
CA MET A 304 -27.27 -3.13 2.68
C MET A 304 -28.12 -1.97 3.23
N ASP A 305 -28.37 -1.93 4.55
CA ASP A 305 -29.21 -0.93 5.22
C ASP A 305 -28.42 0.28 5.76
N ALA A 306 -27.15 0.46 5.37
CA ALA A 306 -26.36 1.60 5.86
C ALA A 306 -26.89 2.94 5.33
N GLU A 307 -27.43 3.75 6.24
CA GLU A 307 -27.99 5.08 5.93
C GLU A 307 -26.93 6.10 5.46
N TYR A 308 -25.69 5.94 5.94
CA TYR A 308 -24.57 6.82 5.65
C TYR A 308 -23.37 6.03 5.13
N ILE A 309 -22.60 6.67 4.23
CA ILE A 309 -21.46 6.04 3.58
C ILE A 309 -20.37 5.58 4.57
N HIS A 310 -20.10 6.37 5.61
CA HIS A 310 -19.13 6.03 6.66
C HIS A 310 -19.54 4.83 7.53
N LYS A 311 -20.80 4.37 7.45
CA LYS A 311 -21.29 3.14 8.09
C LYS A 311 -21.29 1.94 7.13
N CYS A 312 -20.94 2.15 5.86
CA CYS A 312 -20.83 1.07 4.90
C CYS A 312 -19.42 0.48 4.98
N ASP A 313 -19.33 -0.84 5.11
CA ASP A 313 -18.04 -1.51 5.12
C ASP A 313 -17.51 -1.71 3.69
N PRO A 314 -16.19 -1.51 3.47
CA PRO A 314 -15.54 -1.81 2.20
C PRO A 314 -15.67 -3.29 1.84
N LEU A 315 -15.58 -3.59 0.55
CA LEU A 315 -15.45 -4.96 0.07
C LEU A 315 -13.97 -5.31 -0.04
N TYR A 316 -13.57 -6.42 0.59
CA TYR A 316 -12.27 -7.04 0.43
C TYR A 316 -12.39 -8.27 -0.45
N LEU A 317 -11.49 -8.42 -1.41
CA LEU A 317 -11.36 -9.61 -2.24
C LEU A 317 -9.98 -10.23 -2.07
N SER A 318 -9.92 -11.55 -2.09
CA SER A 318 -8.69 -12.31 -2.21
C SER A 318 -8.78 -13.24 -3.41
N ILE A 319 -7.78 -13.21 -4.28
CA ILE A 319 -7.72 -14.05 -5.48
C ILE A 319 -6.40 -14.81 -5.46
N GLY A 320 -6.47 -16.13 -5.57
CA GLY A 320 -5.31 -17.00 -5.67
C GLY A 320 -5.58 -18.19 -6.56
N LEU A 321 -4.53 -18.91 -6.94
CA LEU A 321 -4.67 -20.16 -7.69
C LEU A 321 -5.20 -21.26 -6.76
N ASN A 322 -6.15 -22.05 -7.26
CA ASN A 322 -6.65 -23.21 -6.54
C ASN A 322 -5.58 -24.32 -6.59
N LYS A 323 -4.95 -24.60 -5.45
CA LYS A 323 -3.90 -25.62 -5.33
C LYS A 323 -4.51 -27.01 -5.43
N THR A 324 -4.55 -27.60 -6.62
CA THR A 324 -4.91 -29.01 -6.80
C THR A 324 -3.71 -29.96 -6.92
N SER A 325 -2.47 -29.47 -6.95
CA SER A 325 -1.29 -30.34 -6.73
C SER A 325 -0.05 -29.53 -6.37
N THR A 326 0.86 -30.15 -5.61
CA THR A 326 2.24 -29.69 -5.43
C THR A 326 2.95 -29.68 -6.77
N GLN A 327 2.87 -28.57 -7.51
CA GLN A 327 3.70 -28.37 -8.69
C GLN A 327 5.15 -28.17 -8.24
N SER A 328 5.97 -29.21 -8.37
CA SER A 328 7.42 -29.06 -8.36
C SER A 328 7.82 -28.42 -9.69
N PHE A 329 8.24 -27.16 -9.66
CA PHE A 329 8.87 -26.56 -10.83
C PHE A 329 10.29 -27.12 -10.94
N PRO A 330 10.66 -27.79 -12.05
CA PRO A 330 12.05 -28.13 -12.29
C PRO A 330 12.81 -26.82 -12.52
N CYS A 331 13.84 -26.59 -11.69
CA CYS A 331 14.76 -25.48 -11.85
C CYS A 331 15.53 -25.73 -13.19
N THR A 332 15.54 -24.76 -14.13
CA THR A 332 16.19 -24.87 -15.46
C THR A 332 17.48 -24.08 -15.52
#